data_AF-X1CHN9-F1
#
_entry.id   AF-X1CHN9-F1
#
_cell.length_a   1.000
_cell.length_b   1.000
_cell.length_c   1.000
_cell.angle_alpha   90.00
_cell.angle_beta   90.00
_cell.angle_gamma   90.00
#
_symmetry.space_group_name_H-M   'P 1'
#
loop_
_entity.id
_entity.type
_entity.pdbx_description
1 polymer ?
#
loop_
_entity_poly.entity_id
_entity_poly.type
_entity_poly.pdbx_seq_one_letter_code
_entity_poly.pdbx_strand_id
1 'polypeptide(L)'
;MLGTLECMRRIKEEGLCLSKPLEVASFTDEEGNLVGDFLGSRAFTGQLNQEILEKDLTQFGTTLPEILKGTEFSIESIMEAHKQRPDIEAFLEIHIEQGIVLETENKSIGIVDHIAGKRHKSC
;
A
#
# COMPACT_ATOMS: atom_id res chain seq x y z
N MET A 1 5.65 -4.55 5.88
CA MET A 1 6.85 -4.63 5.00
C MET A 1 7.98 -5.51 5.54
N LEU A 2 8.55 -5.24 6.72
CA LEU A 2 9.76 -5.97 7.19
C LEU A 2 9.57 -7.48 7.33
N GLY A 3 8.40 -7.92 7.80
CA GLY A 3 8.06 -9.36 7.85
C GLY A 3 8.18 -10.04 6.48
N THR A 4 7.62 -9.42 5.43
CA THR A 4 7.70 -9.92 4.06
C THR A 4 9.14 -9.98 3.55
N LEU A 5 9.96 -8.95 3.82
CA LEU A 5 11.37 -8.95 3.43
C LEU A 5 12.13 -10.11 4.07
N GLU A 6 11.86 -10.41 5.34
CA GLU A 6 12.48 -11.54 6.04
C GLU A 6 12.01 -12.89 5.47
N CYS A 7 10.72 -13.03 5.12
CA CYS A 7 10.23 -14.21 4.40
C CYS A 7 10.99 -14.42 3.08
N MET A 8 11.18 -13.36 2.29
CA MET A 8 11.92 -13.43 1.03
C MET A 8 13.39 -13.81 1.22
N ARG A 9 14.04 -13.25 2.25
CA ARG A 9 15.41 -13.63 2.62
C ARG A 9 15.49 -15.10 2.99
N ARG A 10 14.58 -15.58 3.85
CA ARG A 10 14.55 -16.98 4.26
C ARG A 10 14.33 -17.92 3.09
N ILE A 11 13.38 -17.63 2.19
CA ILE A 11 13.14 -18.42 0.98
C ILE A 11 14.42 -18.54 0.14
N LYS A 12 15.15 -17.44 0.00
CA LYS A 12 16.41 -17.40 -0.75
C LYS A 12 17.53 -18.19 -0.06
N GLU A 13 17.67 -18.07 1.26
CA GLU A 13 18.67 -18.77 2.07
C GLU A 13 18.46 -20.29 2.05
N GLU A 14 17.21 -20.74 2.13
CA GLU A 14 16.84 -22.16 2.09
C GLU A 14 16.89 -22.75 0.66
N GLY A 15 17.11 -21.92 -0.37
CA GLY A 15 17.19 -22.36 -1.76
C GLY A 15 15.88 -22.94 -2.30
N LEU A 16 14.73 -22.49 -1.79
CA LEU A 16 13.43 -23.02 -2.19
C LEU A 16 13.12 -22.70 -3.65
N CYS A 17 12.78 -23.73 -4.43
CA CYS A 17 12.29 -23.56 -5.79
C CYS A 17 10.79 -23.24 -5.75
N LEU A 18 10.44 -22.02 -6.15
CA LEU A 18 9.06 -21.58 -6.23
C LEU A 18 8.49 -21.89 -7.62
N SER A 19 7.23 -22.31 -7.66
CA SER A 19 6.51 -22.53 -8.92
C SER A 19 6.11 -21.22 -9.61
N LYS A 20 6.11 -20.10 -8.88
CA LYS A 20 5.75 -18.75 -9.34
C LYS A 20 6.70 -17.72 -8.73
N PRO A 21 6.98 -16.60 -9.43
CA PRO A 21 7.76 -15.51 -8.86
C PRO A 21 7.04 -14.89 -7.66
N LEU A 22 7.82 -14.43 -6.68
CA LEU A 22 7.34 -13.61 -5.57
C LEU A 22 8.00 -12.24 -5.63
N GLU A 23 7.21 -11.21 -5.41
CA GLU A 23 7.66 -9.82 -5.37
C GLU A 23 7.23 -9.19 -4.04
N VAL A 24 8.01 -8.21 -3.59
CA VAL A 24 7.68 -7.41 -2.41
C VAL A 24 7.25 -6.03 -2.88
N ALA A 25 6.05 -5.64 -2.51
CA ALA A 25 5.55 -4.28 -2.71
C ALA A 25 5.69 -3.47 -1.41
N SER A 26 6.07 -2.20 -1.55
CA SER A 26 5.99 -1.19 -0.49
C SER A 26 5.16 -0.04 -1.03
N PHE A 27 3.89 0.01 -0.65
CA PHE A 27 2.99 1.05 -1.14
C PHE A 27 3.21 2.34 -0.37
N THR A 28 3.36 3.44 -1.12
CA THR A 28 3.47 4.78 -0.56
C THR A 28 2.14 5.23 0.01
N ASP A 29 2.18 5.77 1.22
CA ASP A 29 1.07 6.51 1.85
C ASP A 29 -0.27 5.76 1.89
N GLU A 30 -0.28 4.64 2.62
CA GLU A 30 -1.49 3.87 2.93
C GLU A 30 -2.44 4.69 3.84
N GLU A 31 -1.88 5.34 4.86
CA GLU A 31 -2.58 6.09 5.92
C GLU A 31 -3.25 7.39 5.43
N GLY A 32 -2.87 7.89 4.25
CA GLY A 32 -3.48 9.06 3.62
C GLY A 32 -2.99 10.43 4.12
N ASN A 33 -1.68 10.58 4.31
CA ASN A 33 -1.07 11.85 4.72
C ASN A 33 -0.81 12.80 3.55
N LEU A 34 -0.56 12.25 2.35
CA LEU A 34 -0.30 13.01 1.14
C LEU A 34 -1.61 13.48 0.54
N VAL A 35 -2.31 12.66 -0.25
CA VAL A 35 -3.58 13.06 -0.85
C VAL A 35 -4.49 11.85 -0.99
N GLY A 36 -5.69 11.95 -0.41
CA GLY A 36 -6.61 10.82 -0.31
C GLY A 36 -6.02 9.68 0.54
N ASP A 37 -6.66 8.52 0.49
CA ASP A 37 -6.14 7.30 1.11
C ASP A 37 -5.52 6.38 0.06
N PHE A 38 -4.58 5.54 0.49
CA PHE A 38 -4.06 4.43 -0.30
C PHE A 38 -3.36 4.87 -1.61
N LEU A 39 -2.59 5.97 -1.58
CA LEU A 39 -2.03 6.58 -2.79
C LEU A 39 -1.27 5.56 -3.65
N GLY A 40 -0.32 4.84 -3.06
CA GLY A 40 0.55 3.91 -3.77
C GLY A 40 -0.19 2.69 -4.34
N SER A 41 -1.09 2.09 -3.58
CA SER A 41 -1.85 0.93 -4.06
C SER A 41 -2.90 1.33 -5.10
N ARG A 42 -3.51 2.53 -5.00
CA ARG A 42 -4.37 3.09 -6.04
C ARG A 42 -3.61 3.47 -7.29
N ALA A 43 -2.39 3.99 -7.17
CA ALA A 43 -1.50 4.21 -8.31
C ALA A 43 -1.24 2.91 -9.06
N PHE A 44 -0.94 1.86 -8.30
CA PHE A 44 -0.67 0.52 -8.80
C PHE A 44 -1.88 -0.15 -9.46
N THR A 45 -3.11 0.10 -8.97
CA THR A 45 -4.35 -0.43 -9.56
C THR A 45 -4.99 0.48 -10.60
N GLY A 46 -4.45 1.68 -10.85
CA GLY A 46 -4.99 2.64 -11.81
C GLY A 46 -6.28 3.32 -11.33
N GLN A 47 -6.46 3.47 -10.02
CA GLN A 47 -7.67 3.99 -9.37
C GLN A 47 -7.51 5.43 -8.85
N LEU A 48 -6.55 6.18 -9.40
CA LEU A 48 -6.29 7.56 -9.02
C LEU A 48 -7.15 8.55 -9.83
N ASN A 49 -7.40 9.70 -9.24
CA ASN A 49 -8.01 10.85 -9.91
C ASN A 49 -6.98 11.98 -9.96
N GLN A 50 -6.57 12.35 -11.18
CA GLN A 50 -5.55 13.39 -11.40
C GLN A 50 -5.94 14.74 -10.78
N GLU A 51 -7.21 15.14 -10.88
CA GLU A 51 -7.68 16.44 -10.37
C GLU A 51 -7.51 16.53 -8.85
N ILE A 52 -7.78 15.43 -8.14
CA ILE A 52 -7.59 15.33 -6.69
C ILE A 52 -6.09 15.49 -6.35
N LEU A 53 -5.22 14.78 -7.06
CA LEU A 53 -3.77 14.84 -6.80
C LEU A 53 -3.17 16.23 -7.07
N GLU A 54 -3.71 16.96 -8.04
CA GLU A 54 -3.21 18.29 -8.38
C GLU A 54 -3.69 19.39 -7.44
N LYS A 55 -4.94 19.29 -6.94
CA LYS A 55 -5.63 20.40 -6.28
C LYS A 55 -5.77 20.26 -4.77
N ASP A 56 -5.87 19.04 -4.25
CA ASP A 56 -6.12 18.85 -2.83
C ASP A 56 -4.88 19.16 -2.00
N LEU A 57 -5.12 19.67 -0.79
CA LEU A 57 -4.07 19.90 0.18
C LEU A 57 -3.76 18.60 0.90
N THR A 58 -2.46 18.38 1.10
CA THR A 58 -1.96 17.33 1.98
C THR A 58 -2.21 17.65 3.43
N GLN A 59 -2.04 16.67 4.32
CA GLN A 59 -2.08 16.92 5.76
C GLN A 59 -1.00 17.92 6.23
N PHE A 60 0.01 18.19 5.39
CA PHE A 60 1.06 19.18 5.63
C PHE A 60 0.70 20.60 5.16
N GLY A 61 -0.51 20.79 4.58
CA GLY A 61 -0.99 22.10 4.11
C GLY A 61 -0.43 22.56 2.76
N THR A 62 0.35 21.72 2.08
CA THR A 62 0.84 21.95 0.70
C THR A 62 0.19 20.96 -0.26
N THR A 63 0.15 21.27 -1.55
CA THR A 63 -0.35 20.34 -2.58
C THR A 63 0.69 19.26 -2.91
N LEU A 64 0.27 18.09 -3.38
CA LEU A 64 1.21 17.02 -3.77
C LEU A 64 2.27 17.47 -4.80
N PRO A 65 1.96 18.27 -5.86
CA PRO A 65 2.97 18.76 -6.79
C PRO A 65 4.10 19.54 -6.12
N GLU A 66 3.83 20.30 -5.06
CA GLU A 66 4.86 21.03 -4.30
C GLU A 66 5.80 20.06 -3.57
N ILE A 67 5.25 18.98 -2.98
CA ILE A 67 6.05 17.93 -2.32
C ILE A 67 6.92 17.20 -3.34
N LEU A 68 6.36 16.90 -4.52
CA LEU A 68 7.05 16.13 -5.57
C LEU A 68 8.26 16.85 -6.17
N LYS A 69 8.34 18.20 -6.10
CA LYS A 69 9.50 18.98 -6.58
C LYS A 69 10.84 18.53 -5.99
N GLY A 70 10.82 17.91 -4.81
CA GLY A 70 12.01 17.36 -4.15
C GLY A 70 12.37 15.93 -4.54
N THR A 71 11.65 15.32 -5.50
CA THR A 71 11.74 13.91 -5.86
C THR A 71 11.90 13.72 -7.37
N GLU A 72 12.18 12.50 -7.81
CA GLU A 72 12.19 12.14 -9.23
C GLU A 72 10.78 11.87 -9.80
N PHE A 73 9.75 11.90 -8.96
CA PHE A 73 8.38 11.59 -9.34
C PHE A 73 7.60 12.82 -9.79
N SER A 74 6.74 12.62 -10.77
CA SER A 74 5.73 13.58 -11.24
C SER A 74 4.31 13.01 -11.11
N ILE A 75 3.29 13.87 -11.12
CA ILE A 75 1.89 13.43 -11.16
C ILE A 75 1.65 12.46 -12.33
N GLU A 76 2.20 12.75 -13.49
CA GLU A 76 2.11 11.88 -14.68
C GLU A 76 2.71 10.49 -14.41
N SER A 77 3.93 10.42 -13.84
CA SER A 77 4.56 9.14 -13.51
C SER A 77 3.76 8.31 -12.50
N ILE A 78 3.09 8.95 -11.53
CA ILE A 78 2.25 8.30 -10.54
C ILE A 78 0.96 7.78 -11.19
N MET A 79 0.33 8.57 -12.06
CA MET A 79 -0.86 8.16 -12.81
C MET A 79 -0.58 6.98 -13.73
N GLU A 80 0.63 6.91 -14.29
CA GLU A 80 1.06 5.84 -15.18
C GLU A 80 1.61 4.60 -14.49
N ALA A 81 1.77 4.61 -13.16
CA ALA A 81 2.38 3.50 -12.40
C ALA A 81 1.70 2.14 -12.68
N HIS A 82 0.38 2.11 -12.84
CA HIS A 82 -0.38 0.91 -13.18
C HIS A 82 0.05 0.24 -14.50
N LYS A 83 0.67 0.98 -15.44
CA LYS A 83 1.12 0.44 -16.73
C LYS A 83 2.32 -0.48 -16.58
N GLN A 84 3.07 -0.36 -15.49
CA GLN A 84 4.23 -1.22 -15.16
C GLN A 84 3.85 -2.36 -14.22
N ARG A 85 2.57 -2.53 -13.92
CA ARG A 85 2.09 -3.57 -13.01
C ARG A 85 2.33 -4.95 -13.64
N PRO A 86 2.97 -5.90 -12.93
CA PRO A 86 3.05 -7.27 -13.40
C PRO A 86 1.67 -7.95 -13.36
N ASP A 87 1.58 -9.12 -13.99
CA ASP A 87 0.43 -10.01 -13.79
C ASP A 87 0.48 -10.60 -12.38
N ILE A 88 -0.60 -10.42 -11.62
CA ILE A 88 -0.68 -10.80 -10.20
C ILE A 88 -1.77 -11.84 -10.04
N GLU A 89 -1.38 -13.00 -9.55
CA GLU A 89 -2.33 -14.06 -9.23
C GLU A 89 -2.90 -13.92 -7.81
N ALA A 90 -2.06 -13.48 -6.86
CA ALA A 90 -2.45 -13.33 -5.47
C ALA A 90 -1.64 -12.19 -4.81
N PHE A 91 -2.25 -11.56 -3.82
CA PHE A 91 -1.63 -10.57 -2.96
C PHE A 91 -1.78 -11.03 -1.51
N LEU A 92 -0.67 -11.08 -0.76
CA LEU A 92 -0.65 -11.43 0.65
C LEU A 92 -0.05 -10.27 1.44
N GLU A 93 -0.77 -9.86 2.47
CA GLU A 93 -0.33 -8.83 3.40
C GLU A 93 -0.30 -9.39 4.81
N ILE A 94 0.77 -9.06 5.55
CA ILE A 94 0.90 -9.35 6.97
C ILE A 94 0.80 -8.02 7.70
N HIS A 95 -0.18 -7.92 8.59
CA HIS A 95 -0.45 -6.73 9.37
C HIS A 95 -0.71 -7.08 10.83
N ILE A 96 -0.44 -6.14 11.73
CA ILE A 96 -0.89 -6.23 13.12
C ILE A 96 -2.41 -6.02 13.18
N GLU A 97 -3.07 -6.56 14.19
CA GLU A 97 -4.54 -6.47 14.31
C GLU A 97 -5.05 -5.02 14.43
N GLN A 98 -4.27 -4.13 15.06
CA GLN A 98 -4.70 -2.77 15.47
C GLN A 98 -5.93 -2.78 16.42
N GLY A 99 -6.29 -3.94 16.95
CA GLY A 99 -7.38 -4.17 17.89
C GLY A 99 -6.94 -5.01 19.09
N ILE A 100 -7.92 -5.57 19.80
CA ILE A 100 -7.72 -6.35 21.03
C ILE A 100 -8.25 -7.78 20.94
N VAL A 101 -8.78 -8.20 19.80
CA VAL A 101 -9.50 -9.48 19.63
C VAL A 101 -8.54 -10.65 19.80
N LEU A 102 -7.38 -10.65 19.15
CA LEU A 102 -6.40 -11.73 19.27
C LEU A 102 -5.87 -11.85 20.71
N GLU A 103 -5.65 -10.72 21.39
CA GLU A 103 -5.26 -10.71 22.80
C GLU A 103 -6.39 -11.26 23.70
N THR A 104 -7.61 -10.76 23.52
CA THR A 104 -8.79 -11.16 24.31
C THR A 104 -9.12 -12.64 24.12
N GLU A 105 -8.94 -13.16 22.91
CA GLU A 105 -9.18 -14.58 22.59
C GLU A 105 -7.94 -15.46 22.82
N ASN A 106 -6.82 -14.90 23.28
CA ASN A 106 -5.54 -15.59 23.47
C ASN A 106 -5.08 -16.37 22.22
N LYS A 107 -5.15 -15.72 21.05
CA LYS A 107 -4.74 -16.25 19.75
C LYS A 107 -3.50 -15.52 19.24
N SER A 108 -2.60 -16.25 18.60
CA SER A 108 -1.36 -15.68 18.05
C SER A 108 -1.49 -15.19 16.60
N ILE A 109 -2.47 -15.70 15.85
CA ILE A 109 -2.66 -15.41 14.43
C ILE A 109 -4.16 -15.30 14.13
N GLY A 110 -4.54 -14.30 13.35
CA GLY A 110 -5.86 -14.16 12.74
C GLY A 110 -5.78 -14.33 11.23
N ILE A 111 -6.77 -15.03 10.66
CA ILE A 111 -6.99 -15.06 9.20
C ILE A 111 -8.06 -14.00 8.92
N VAL A 112 -7.73 -13.02 8.09
CA VAL A 112 -8.65 -11.91 7.77
C VAL A 112 -9.55 -12.31 6.62
N ASP A 113 -10.85 -12.47 6.89
CA ASP A 113 -11.84 -12.83 5.86
C ASP A 113 -12.50 -11.59 5.23
N HIS A 114 -12.61 -10.49 5.99
CA HIS A 114 -13.33 -9.28 5.58
C HIS A 114 -12.66 -8.01 6.11
N ILE A 115 -12.80 -6.92 5.35
CA ILE A 115 -12.35 -5.57 5.72
C ILE A 115 -13.56 -4.64 5.71
N ALA A 116 -13.73 -3.86 6.77
CA ALA A 116 -14.83 -2.89 6.87
C ALA A 116 -14.63 -1.72 5.88
N GLY A 117 -15.72 -1.20 5.32
CA GLY A 117 -15.66 -0.03 4.44
C GLY A 117 -15.30 1.25 5.20
N LYS A 118 -14.32 2.01 4.69
CA LYS A 118 -13.97 3.34 5.22
C LYS A 118 -14.94 4.39 4.66
N ARG A 119 -15.70 5.06 5.54
CA ARG A 119 -16.62 6.14 5.17
C ARG A 119 -16.16 7.46 5.79
N HIS A 120 -15.78 8.42 4.94
CA HIS A 120 -15.47 9.77 5.38
C HIS A 120 -16.77 10.47 5.81
N LYS A 121 -16.88 10.84 7.08
CA LYS A 121 -17.86 11.84 7.51
C LYS A 121 -17.19 13.20 7.33
N SER A 122 -17.67 13.97 6.37
CA SER A 122 -17.50 15.42 6.39
C SER A 122 -18.21 15.92 7.66
N CYS A 123 -17.45 16.24 8.71
CA CYS A 123 -17.95 17.01 9.85
C CYS A 123 -17.75 18.50 9.57
#